data_AF-A0A6B2S6M1-F1
#
_entry.id   AF-A0A6B2S6M1-F1
#
_cell.length_a   1.000
_cell.length_b   1.000
_cell.length_c   1.000
_cell.angle_alpha   90.00
_cell.angle_beta   90.00
_cell.angle_gamma   90.00
#
_symmetry.space_group_name_H-M   'P 1'
#
loop_
_entity.id
_entity.type
_entity.pdbx_description
1 polymer ?
#
loop_
_entity_poly.entity_id
_entity_poly.type
_entity_poly.pdbx_seq_one_letter_code
_entity_poly.pdbx_strand_id
1 'polypeptide(L)'
;ARNAARLGVPALRVVTGAAPDALAGLPAPDAVFVGGGLTAPGLLDACWDALPDGGRLVANTVTLESEALLAERYRTHGGDLVRIAVAHAVPVGGFTGWRQAMPVTQWAVEKNPYPLSGEDR
;
A
#
# COMPACT_ATOMS: atom_id res chain seq x y z
N ALA A 1 -2.56 11.27 16.33
CA ALA A 1 -2.11 12.67 16.49
C ALA A 1 -0.63 12.83 16.87
N ARG A 2 -0.09 12.03 17.83
CA ARG A 2 1.31 12.21 18.33
C ARG A 2 2.40 12.32 17.25
N ASN A 3 2.44 11.37 16.32
CA ASN A 3 3.46 11.39 15.25
C ASN A 3 3.30 12.59 14.31
N ALA A 4 2.05 12.98 14.02
CA ALA A 4 1.74 14.12 13.18
C ALA A 4 2.28 15.43 13.78
N ALA A 5 2.08 15.61 15.09
CA ALA A 5 2.62 16.75 15.83
C ALA A 5 4.16 16.74 15.83
N ARG A 6 4.77 15.58 16.10
CA ARG A 6 6.24 15.44 16.13
C ARG A 6 6.90 15.68 14.78
N LEU A 7 6.24 15.31 13.68
CA LEU A 7 6.76 15.44 12.32
C LEU A 7 6.35 16.76 11.65
N GLY A 8 5.56 17.61 12.33
CA GLY A 8 5.18 18.92 11.80
C GLY A 8 4.32 18.86 10.53
N VAL A 9 3.32 17.96 10.49
CA VAL A 9 2.42 17.80 9.33
C VAL A 9 1.02 18.38 9.62
N PRO A 10 0.84 19.71 9.61
CA PRO A 10 -0.41 20.36 10.03
C PRO A 10 -1.60 20.08 9.10
N ALA A 11 -1.35 19.71 7.84
CA ALA A 11 -2.39 19.35 6.88
C ALA A 11 -2.93 17.92 7.07
N LEU A 12 -2.31 17.10 7.93
CA LEU A 12 -2.76 15.72 8.14
C LEU A 12 -4.07 15.69 8.94
N ARG A 13 -5.13 15.21 8.30
CA ARG A 13 -6.40 14.89 8.98
C ARG A 13 -6.39 13.43 9.44
N VAL A 14 -6.55 13.21 10.74
CA VAL A 14 -6.73 11.86 11.30
C VAL A 14 -8.22 11.57 11.40
N VAL A 15 -8.66 10.52 10.72
CA VAL A 15 -10.02 9.99 10.83
C VAL A 15 -9.94 8.68 11.60
N THR A 16 -10.67 8.59 12.72
CA THR A 16 -10.70 7.39 13.56
C THR A 16 -11.94 6.57 13.22
N GLY A 17 -11.73 5.35 12.74
CA GLY A 17 -12.79 4.40 12.41
C GLY A 17 -12.21 3.22 11.63
N ALA A 18 -13.03 2.20 11.39
CA ALA A 18 -12.64 1.06 10.57
C ALA A 18 -12.97 1.34 9.11
N ALA A 19 -12.03 1.06 8.21
CA ALA A 19 -12.32 1.03 6.78
C ALA A 19 -12.97 -0.33 6.43
N PRO A 20 -13.89 -0.37 5.43
CA PRO A 20 -14.22 0.70 4.50
C PRO A 20 -15.16 1.79 5.05
N ASP A 21 -15.93 1.54 6.11
CA ASP A 21 -16.99 2.46 6.58
C ASP A 21 -16.49 3.88 6.88
N ALA A 22 -15.32 4.01 7.50
CA ALA A 22 -14.71 5.30 7.84
C ALA A 22 -14.21 6.09 6.61
N LEU A 23 -14.20 5.47 5.43
CA LEU A 23 -13.87 6.14 4.16
C LEU A 23 -15.07 6.88 3.56
N ALA A 24 -16.30 6.56 4.01
CA ALA A 24 -17.50 7.20 3.49
C ALA A 24 -17.51 8.71 3.74
N GLY A 25 -17.81 9.48 2.69
CA GLY A 25 -17.88 10.95 2.75
C GLY A 25 -16.52 11.65 2.82
N LEU A 26 -15.40 10.92 2.73
CA LEU A 26 -14.10 11.54 2.48
C LEU A 26 -14.03 12.09 1.05
N PRO A 27 -13.25 13.16 0.80
CA PRO A 27 -12.97 13.61 -0.56
C PRO A 27 -12.33 12.49 -1.39
N ALA A 28 -12.61 12.48 -2.70
CA ALA A 28 -11.96 11.57 -3.62
C ALA A 28 -10.42 11.75 -3.54
N PRO A 29 -9.65 10.68 -3.29
CA PRO A 29 -8.21 10.76 -3.22
C PRO A 29 -7.56 10.70 -4.61
N ASP A 30 -6.44 11.38 -4.80
CA ASP A 30 -5.57 11.17 -5.97
C ASP A 30 -4.72 9.90 -5.83
N ALA A 31 -4.42 9.52 -4.58
CA ALA A 31 -3.65 8.32 -4.28
C ALA A 31 -4.09 7.68 -2.96
N VAL A 32 -4.06 6.35 -2.91
CA VAL A 32 -4.38 5.54 -1.73
C VAL A 32 -3.19 4.68 -1.36
N PHE A 33 -2.84 4.69 -0.07
CA PHE A 33 -1.89 3.74 0.51
C PHE A 33 -2.59 2.84 1.54
N VAL A 34 -2.49 1.53 1.35
CA VAL A 34 -3.05 0.51 2.25
C VAL A 34 -1.91 -0.21 2.97
N GLY A 35 -1.68 0.16 4.24
CA GLY A 35 -0.63 -0.44 5.07
C GLY A 35 -1.07 -1.63 5.92
N GLY A 36 -2.37 -1.91 6.00
CA GLY A 36 -2.93 -2.98 6.82
C GLY A 36 -4.43 -3.16 6.56
N GLY A 37 -4.98 -4.27 7.07
CA GLY A 37 -6.41 -4.58 6.91
C GLY A 37 -6.80 -5.01 5.50
N LEU A 38 -5.85 -5.40 4.63
CA LEU A 38 -6.14 -5.82 3.24
C LEU A 38 -7.23 -6.89 3.13
N THR A 39 -7.32 -7.77 4.12
CA THR A 39 -8.32 -8.86 4.18
C THR A 39 -9.68 -8.42 4.71
N ALA A 40 -9.84 -7.16 5.13
CA ALA A 40 -11.14 -6.62 5.51
C ALA A 40 -12.05 -6.61 4.28
N PRO A 41 -13.25 -7.23 4.35
CA PRO A 41 -14.15 -7.33 3.21
C PRO A 41 -14.44 -5.96 2.58
N GLY A 42 -14.30 -5.87 1.26
CA GLY A 42 -14.60 -4.66 0.49
C GLY A 42 -13.61 -3.50 0.65
N LEU A 43 -12.55 -3.62 1.47
CA LEU A 43 -11.60 -2.52 1.67
C LEU A 43 -10.90 -2.11 0.37
N LEU A 44 -10.28 -3.08 -0.32
CA LEU A 44 -9.55 -2.77 -1.56
C LEU A 44 -10.50 -2.34 -2.68
N ASP A 45 -11.75 -2.82 -2.70
CA ASP A 45 -12.75 -2.39 -3.67
C ASP A 45 -13.14 -0.93 -3.41
N ALA A 46 -13.47 -0.57 -2.16
CA ALA A 46 -13.80 0.81 -1.79
C ALA A 46 -12.65 1.79 -2.10
N CYS A 47 -11.40 1.39 -1.84
CA CYS A 47 -10.22 2.18 -2.19
C CYS A 47 -10.06 2.35 -3.71
N TRP A 48 -10.27 1.28 -4.48
CA TRP A 48 -10.16 1.30 -5.94
C TRP A 48 -11.26 2.15 -6.57
N ASP A 49 -12.49 2.03 -6.09
CA ASP A 49 -13.65 2.75 -6.62
C ASP A 49 -13.58 4.25 -6.32
N ALA A 50 -13.00 4.62 -5.17
CA ALA A 50 -12.81 6.03 -4.80
C ALA A 50 -11.75 6.75 -5.65
N LEU A 51 -10.80 6.03 -6.25
CA LEU A 51 -9.77 6.62 -7.10
C LEU A 51 -10.36 7.08 -8.45
N PRO A 52 -10.02 8.29 -8.92
CA PRO A 52 -10.28 8.69 -10.30
C PRO A 52 -9.37 7.92 -11.28
N ASP A 53 -9.66 8.03 -12.58
CA ASP A 53 -8.71 7.60 -13.62
C ASP A 53 -7.39 8.37 -13.47
N GLY A 54 -6.26 7.69 -13.66
CA GLY A 54 -4.91 8.17 -13.34
C GLY A 54 -4.56 8.13 -11.85
N GLY A 55 -5.51 7.79 -10.96
CA GLY A 55 -5.28 7.67 -9.53
C GLY A 55 -4.41 6.46 -9.18
N ARG A 56 -3.58 6.59 -8.13
CA ARG A 56 -2.60 5.54 -7.75
C ARG A 56 -3.00 4.78 -6.49
N LEU A 57 -2.94 3.45 -6.54
CA LEU A 57 -3.07 2.59 -5.36
C LEU A 57 -1.73 1.90 -5.05
N VAL A 58 -1.31 1.97 -3.80
CA VAL A 58 -0.18 1.19 -3.28
C VAL A 58 -0.62 0.40 -2.05
N ALA A 59 -0.37 -0.89 -2.02
CA ALA A 59 -0.69 -1.76 -0.90
C ALA A 59 0.53 -2.56 -0.46
N ASN A 60 0.81 -2.56 0.84
CA ASN A 60 1.88 -3.34 1.45
C ASN A 60 1.28 -4.44 2.32
N THR A 61 1.89 -5.62 2.28
CA THR A 61 1.54 -6.70 3.20
C THR A 61 2.71 -7.63 3.50
N VAL A 62 2.54 -8.43 4.55
CA VAL A 62 3.52 -9.38 5.07
C VAL A 62 2.91 -10.76 5.33
N THR A 63 1.59 -10.95 5.17
CA THR A 63 0.94 -12.25 5.42
C THR A 63 0.56 -12.94 4.11
N LEU A 64 0.65 -14.27 4.07
CA LEU A 64 0.38 -15.05 2.86
C LEU A 64 -1.04 -14.85 2.33
N GLU A 65 -2.03 -14.70 3.21
CA GLU A 65 -3.43 -14.45 2.83
C GLU A 65 -3.58 -13.13 2.07
N SER A 66 -2.91 -12.09 2.56
CA SER A 66 -2.91 -10.79 1.91
C SER A 66 -2.06 -10.78 0.65
N GLU A 67 -0.96 -11.55 0.60
CA GLU A 67 -0.15 -11.72 -0.61
C GLU A 67 -0.95 -12.39 -1.72
N ALA A 68 -1.72 -13.43 -1.39
CA ALA A 68 -2.62 -14.08 -2.34
C ALA A 68 -3.61 -13.06 -2.92
N LEU A 69 -4.25 -12.25 -2.07
CA LEU A 69 -5.15 -11.19 -2.51
C LEU A 69 -4.45 -10.19 -3.45
N LEU A 70 -3.24 -9.73 -3.12
CA LEU A 70 -2.48 -8.83 -3.99
C LEU A 70 -2.09 -9.48 -5.32
N ALA A 71 -1.77 -10.78 -5.33
CA ALA A 71 -1.49 -11.51 -6.55
C ALA A 71 -2.74 -11.59 -7.45
N GLU A 72 -3.94 -11.75 -6.88
CA GLU A 72 -5.19 -11.69 -7.66
C GLU A 72 -5.41 -10.30 -8.25
N ARG A 73 -5.24 -9.24 -7.46
CA ARG A 73 -5.43 -7.86 -7.93
C ARG A 73 -4.42 -7.47 -9.00
N TYR A 74 -3.17 -7.90 -8.86
CA TYR A 74 -2.15 -7.75 -9.89
C TYR A 74 -2.53 -8.46 -11.20
N ARG A 75 -3.09 -9.68 -11.14
CA ARG A 75 -3.57 -10.37 -12.35
C ARG A 75 -4.70 -9.61 -13.05
N THR A 76 -5.59 -8.97 -12.29
CA THR A 76 -6.74 -8.25 -12.84
C THR A 76 -6.39 -6.87 -13.38
N HIS A 77 -5.53 -6.12 -12.67
CA HIS A 77 -5.29 -4.70 -12.95
C HIS A 77 -3.85 -4.38 -13.39
N GLY A 78 -2.95 -5.36 -13.40
CA GLY A 78 -1.53 -5.14 -13.69
C GLY A 78 -0.82 -4.31 -12.62
N GLY A 79 0.02 -3.38 -13.06
CA GLY A 79 0.92 -2.60 -12.20
C GLY A 79 2.22 -3.33 -11.91
N ASP A 80 2.81 -3.05 -10.76
CA ASP A 80 4.05 -3.67 -10.27
C ASP A 80 3.77 -4.45 -8.99
N LEU A 81 4.17 -5.72 -8.96
CA LEU A 81 4.15 -6.56 -7.76
C LEU A 81 5.57 -6.95 -7.39
N VAL A 82 6.07 -6.41 -6.28
CA VAL A 82 7.45 -6.58 -5.82
C VAL A 82 7.50 -7.16 -4.42
N ARG A 83 8.52 -7.97 -4.15
CA ARG A 83 8.83 -8.48 -2.81
C ARG A 83 10.15 -7.90 -2.34
N ILE A 84 10.11 -7.19 -1.22
CA ILE A 84 11.21 -6.43 -0.65
C ILE A 84 11.70 -7.15 0.61
N ALA A 85 12.95 -7.60 0.59
CA ALA A 85 13.61 -8.21 1.74
C ALA A 85 14.78 -7.34 2.18
N VAL A 86 14.81 -7.00 3.48
CA VAL A 86 15.84 -6.14 4.07
C VAL A 86 16.42 -6.82 5.29
N ALA A 87 17.74 -6.72 5.45
CA ALA A 87 18.46 -7.17 6.63
C ALA A 87 19.22 -6.02 7.27
N HIS A 88 19.31 -6.03 8.59
CA HIS A 88 20.10 -5.06 9.35
C HIS A 88 21.25 -5.76 10.05
N ALA A 89 22.43 -5.13 10.04
CA ALA A 89 23.57 -5.57 10.83
C ALA A 89 23.22 -5.47 12.32
N VAL A 90 23.49 -6.53 13.07
CA VAL A 90 23.28 -6.62 14.51
C VAL A 90 24.47 -7.31 15.19
N PRO A 91 24.76 -7.01 16.46
CA PRO A 91 25.77 -7.75 17.22
C PRO A 91 25.39 -9.24 17.37
N VAL A 92 26.39 -10.11 17.24
CA VAL A 92 26.31 -11.56 17.53
C VAL A 92 27.56 -11.95 18.30
N GLY A 93 27.47 -11.93 19.64
CA GLY A 93 28.66 -11.99 20.49
C GLY A 93 29.64 -10.85 20.17
N GLY A 94 30.90 -11.18 19.89
CA GLY A 94 31.94 -10.21 19.49
C GLY A 94 31.97 -9.87 17.99
N PHE A 95 31.04 -10.38 17.19
CA PHE A 95 30.98 -10.20 15.73
C PHE A 95 29.71 -9.46 15.30
N THR A 96 29.58 -9.23 13.99
CA THR A 96 28.39 -8.66 13.35
C THR A 96 27.73 -9.71 12.48
N GLY A 97 26.41 -9.88 12.64
CA GLY A 97 25.58 -10.74 11.81
C GLY A 97 24.41 -9.99 11.21
N TRP A 98 23.66 -10.64 10.31
CA TRP A 98 22.46 -10.10 9.69
C TRP A 98 21.20 -10.56 10.41
N ARG A 99 20.37 -9.63 10.86
CA ARG A 99 18.98 -9.90 11.26
C ARG A 99 18.04 -9.53 10.12
N GLN A 100 17.40 -10.54 9.54
CA GLN A 100 16.41 -10.36 8.48
C GLN A 100 15.12 -9.77 9.04
N ALA A 101 14.57 -8.76 8.37
CA ALA A 101 13.19 -8.32 8.59
C ALA A 101 12.22 -9.27 7.85
N MET A 102 10.96 -9.29 8.27
CA MET A 102 9.91 -9.96 7.51
C MET A 102 9.81 -9.31 6.12
N PRO A 103 9.87 -10.08 5.01
CA PRO A 103 9.72 -9.51 3.68
C PRO A 103 8.36 -8.83 3.53
N VAL A 104 8.34 -7.71 2.82
CA VAL A 104 7.11 -6.98 2.48
C VAL A 104 6.82 -7.21 1.01
N THR A 105 5.63 -7.71 0.71
CA THR A 105 5.09 -7.70 -0.65
C THR A 105 4.35 -6.38 -0.86
N GLN A 106 4.74 -5.66 -1.91
CA GLN A 106 4.13 -4.39 -2.31
C GLN A 106 3.53 -4.53 -3.70
N TRP A 107 2.28 -4.11 -3.82
CA TRP A 107 1.61 -3.92 -5.09
C TRP A 107 1.38 -2.43 -5.33
N ALA A 108 1.79 -1.93 -6.50
CA ALA A 108 1.59 -0.55 -6.92
C ALA A 108 0.94 -0.52 -8.31
N VAL A 109 -0.12 0.27 -8.47
CA VAL A 109 -0.90 0.32 -9.72
C VAL A 109 -1.48 1.71 -9.95
N GLU A 110 -1.64 2.07 -11.21
CA GLU A 110 -2.40 3.25 -11.65
C GLU A 110 -3.75 2.79 -12.23
N LYS A 111 -4.85 3.43 -11.82
CA LYS A 111 -6.19 3.11 -12.30
C LYS A 111 -6.40 3.71 -13.68
N ASN A 112 -6.73 2.88 -14.66
CA ASN A 112 -6.96 3.29 -16.05
C ASN A 112 -5.84 4.25 -16.52
N PRO A 113 -4.58 3.78 -16.57
CA PRO A 113 -3.49 4.65 -16.95
C PRO A 113 -3.81 5.25 -18.32
N TYR A 114 -3.58 6.56 -18.46
CA TYR A 114 -3.78 7.21 -19.74
C TYR A 114 -3.01 6.42 -20.81
N PRO A 115 -3.63 6.11 -21.96
CA PRO A 115 -2.92 5.41 -23.01
C PRO A 115 -1.64 6.18 -23.29
N LEU A 116 -0.50 5.52 -23.10
CA LEU A 116 0.80 6.09 -23.46
C LEU A 116 0.65 6.57 -24.90
N SER A 117 0.75 7.88 -25.11
CA SER A 117 0.60 8.48 -26.42
C SER A 117 1.77 8.02 -27.28
N GLY A 118 1.59 6.90 -27.99
CA GLY A 118 2.50 6.35 -28.99
C GLY A 118 3.93 6.06 -28.51
N GLU A 119 4.26 4.78 -28.35
CA GLU A 119 5.49 4.12 -28.85
C GLU A 119 5.86 2.90 -27.97
N ASP A 120 5.88 1.76 -28.66
CA ASP A 120 6.58 0.49 -28.42
C ASP A 120 6.55 -0.15 -27.03
N ARG A 121 5.66 -1.15 -26.89
CA ARG A 121 6.05 -2.53 -26.53
C ARG A 121 5.24 -3.56 -27.30
#